data_AF-A0A2R5L5T6-F1
#
_entry.id   AF-A0A2R5L5T6-F1
#
_cell.length_a   1.000
_cell.length_b   1.000
_cell.length_c   1.000
_cell.angle_alpha   90.00
_cell.angle_beta   90.00
_cell.angle_gamma   90.00
#
_symmetry.space_group_name_H-M   'P 1'
#
loop_
_entity.id
_entity.type
_entity.pdbx_description
1 polymer ?
#
loop_
_entity_poly.entity_id
_entity_poly.type
_entity_poly.pdbx_seq_one_letter_code
_entity_poly.pdbx_strand_id
1 'polypeptide(L)'
;LEDIFNNEDEMHEVRFKAGGFADTMSGLETGIYAAFWDEILDRADKTSEALQSPKIDLNSAVTLLISLKEFVSAKREEFEHYRVIGEAVTGKSEFTAVRRRRPSVRRTPLDYGTTPEARFSSPSGEFRVNNFLPAVDQFLASLNQRLGAYEELSSRFGVFGEIGVLDAEDMKKN
;
A
#
# COMPACT_ATOMS: atom_id res chain seq x y z
N LEU A 1 13.50 -19.86 8.29
CA LEU A 1 14.19 -18.91 9.22
C LEU A 1 14.35 -19.55 10.60
N GLU A 2 13.30 -20.17 11.14
CA GLU A 2 13.40 -20.99 12.37
C GLU A 2 14.44 -22.10 12.25
N ASP A 3 14.51 -22.77 11.09
CA ASP A 3 15.53 -23.79 10.83
C ASP A 3 16.97 -23.24 10.90
N ILE A 4 17.18 -22.00 10.44
CA ILE A 4 18.49 -21.33 10.46
C ILE A 4 18.80 -20.83 11.88
N PHE A 5 17.80 -20.33 12.60
CA PHE A 5 17.95 -19.89 13.99
C PHE A 5 18.35 -21.05 14.90
N ASN A 6 17.76 -22.23 14.71
CA ASN A 6 17.98 -23.42 15.53
C ASN A 6 19.20 -24.26 15.11
N ASN A 7 19.84 -23.95 13.98
CA ASN A 7 21.01 -24.71 13.51
C ASN A 7 22.27 -24.36 14.30
N GLU A 8 22.85 -25.30 15.04
CA GLU A 8 24.07 -25.07 15.83
C GLU A 8 25.35 -24.92 14.98
N ASP A 9 25.33 -25.39 13.73
CA ASP A 9 26.46 -25.29 12.80
C ASP A 9 26.59 -23.90 12.17
N GLU A 10 25.57 -23.06 12.28
CA GLU A 10 25.55 -21.70 11.73
C GLU A 10 26.25 -20.70 12.65
N MET A 11 26.89 -19.68 12.05
CA MET A 11 27.53 -18.61 12.81
C MET A 11 26.52 -17.91 13.73
N HIS A 12 26.93 -17.63 14.98
CA HIS A 12 26.07 -16.96 15.97
C HIS A 12 25.38 -15.70 15.41
N GLU A 13 26.10 -14.88 14.64
CA GLU A 13 25.52 -13.67 14.02
C GLU A 13 24.41 -13.98 13.00
N VAL A 14 24.55 -15.06 12.24
CA VAL A 14 23.57 -15.50 11.23
C VAL A 14 22.31 -15.98 11.93
N ARG A 15 22.47 -16.80 12.99
CA ARG A 15 21.35 -17.25 13.82
C ARG A 15 20.61 -16.08 14.45
N PHE A 16 21.36 -15.15 15.07
CA PHE A 16 20.77 -13.97 15.71
C PHE A 16 19.96 -13.10 14.72
N LYS A 17 20.49 -12.89 13.51
CA LYS A 17 19.77 -12.17 12.45
C LYS A 17 18.53 -12.94 11.99
N ALA A 18 18.63 -14.25 11.79
CA ALA A 18 17.51 -15.09 11.39
C ALA A 18 16.38 -15.08 12.43
N GLY A 19 16.72 -15.13 13.72
CA GLY A 19 15.77 -14.99 14.83
C GLY A 19 15.09 -13.62 14.82
N GLY A 20 15.85 -12.54 14.68
CA GLY A 20 15.28 -11.18 14.60
C GLY A 20 14.32 -10.99 13.41
N PHE A 21 14.64 -11.58 12.25
CA PHE A 21 13.72 -11.58 11.10
C PHE A 21 12.47 -12.42 11.36
N ALA A 22 12.60 -13.61 11.96
CA ALA A 22 11.44 -14.44 12.31
C ALA A 22 10.50 -13.69 13.26
N ASP A 23 11.03 -13.05 14.31
CA ASP A 23 10.25 -12.25 15.26
C ASP A 23 9.50 -11.10 14.58
N THR A 24 10.16 -10.43 13.63
CA THR A 24 9.57 -9.34 12.84
C THR A 24 8.47 -9.86 11.91
N MET A 25 8.70 -10.99 11.24
CA MET A 25 7.73 -11.61 10.34
C MET A 25 6.49 -12.10 11.08
N SER A 26 6.66 -12.58 12.32
CA SER A 26 5.56 -12.96 13.20
C SER A 26 4.92 -11.77 13.93
N GLY A 27 5.31 -10.52 13.65
CA GLY A 27 4.74 -9.32 14.25
C GLY A 27 3.34 -9.02 13.73
N LEU A 28 2.48 -8.44 14.58
CA LEU A 28 1.12 -8.05 14.20
C LEU A 28 1.12 -7.09 13.00
N GLU A 29 2.05 -6.15 12.97
CA GLU A 29 2.21 -5.20 11.86
C GLU A 29 2.42 -5.92 10.52
N THR A 30 3.22 -6.99 10.52
CA THR A 30 3.49 -7.79 9.34
C THR A 30 2.25 -8.56 8.91
N GLY A 31 1.48 -9.11 9.85
CA GLY A 31 0.20 -9.76 9.58
C GLY A 31 -0.82 -8.82 8.95
N ILE A 32 -0.94 -7.59 9.48
CA ILE A 32 -1.82 -6.55 8.94
C ILE A 32 -1.42 -6.21 7.49
N TYR A 33 -0.13 -5.98 7.26
CA TYR A 33 0.35 -5.65 5.92
C TYR A 33 0.26 -6.81 4.94
N ALA A 34 0.46 -8.04 5.39
CA ALA A 34 0.28 -9.22 4.55
C ALA A 34 -1.16 -9.31 4.05
N ALA A 35 -2.15 -9.18 4.94
CA ALA A 35 -3.57 -9.18 4.55
C ALA A 35 -3.93 -8.01 3.63
N PHE A 36 -3.43 -6.81 3.95
CA PHE A 36 -3.67 -5.61 3.16
C PHE A 36 -3.10 -5.71 1.74
N TRP A 37 -1.84 -6.12 1.61
CA TRP A 37 -1.19 -6.21 0.32
C TRP A 37 -1.66 -7.40 -0.50
N ASP A 38 -2.04 -8.52 0.11
CA ASP A 38 -2.63 -9.65 -0.60
C ASP A 38 -3.87 -9.20 -1.40
N GLU A 39 -4.80 -8.47 -0.76
CA GLU A 39 -6.02 -8.01 -1.40
C GLU A 39 -5.76 -6.94 -2.48
N ILE A 40 -4.89 -5.97 -2.18
CA ILE A 40 -4.58 -4.88 -3.12
C ILE A 40 -3.81 -5.38 -4.33
N LEU A 41 -2.80 -6.24 -4.13
CA LEU A 41 -1.98 -6.75 -5.21
C LEU A 41 -2.77 -7.69 -6.12
N ASP A 42 -3.64 -8.55 -5.58
CA ASP A 42 -4.53 -9.39 -6.40
C ASP A 42 -5.43 -8.53 -7.30
N ARG A 43 -6.05 -7.48 -6.75
CA ARG A 43 -6.91 -6.59 -7.55
C ARG A 43 -6.13 -5.75 -8.56
N ALA A 44 -4.94 -5.28 -8.18
CA ALA A 44 -4.06 -4.52 -9.06
C ALA A 44 -3.52 -5.38 -10.21
N ASP A 45 -3.20 -6.65 -9.95
CA ASP A 45 -2.73 -7.60 -10.94
C ASP A 45 -3.81 -7.88 -11.98
N LYS A 46 -5.04 -8.23 -11.54
CA LYS A 46 -6.20 -8.39 -12.44
C LYS A 46 -6.47 -7.16 -13.30
N THR A 47 -6.31 -5.97 -12.73
CA THR A 47 -6.45 -4.70 -13.46
C THR A 47 -5.31 -4.55 -14.48
N SER A 48 -4.08 -4.90 -14.11
CA SER A 48 -2.90 -4.85 -14.97
C SER A 48 -3.03 -5.81 -16.15
N GLU A 49 -3.48 -7.05 -15.92
CA GLU A 49 -3.75 -8.03 -16.97
C GLU A 49 -4.80 -7.51 -17.96
N ALA A 50 -5.90 -6.95 -17.45
CA ALA A 50 -6.94 -6.37 -18.30
C ALA A 50 -6.42 -5.19 -19.15
N LEU A 51 -5.59 -4.32 -18.57
CA LEU A 51 -4.97 -3.19 -19.27
C LEU A 51 -3.97 -3.61 -20.35
N GLN A 52 -3.36 -4.79 -20.21
CA GLN A 52 -2.41 -5.34 -21.19
C GLN A 52 -3.10 -6.09 -22.34
N SER A 53 -4.43 -6.26 -22.28
CA SER A 53 -5.19 -6.88 -23.34
C SER A 53 -5.15 -6.02 -24.62
N PRO A 54 -4.76 -6.58 -25.78
CA PRO A 54 -4.69 -5.81 -27.04
C PRO A 54 -6.05 -5.36 -27.57
N LYS A 55 -7.15 -5.83 -26.96
CA LYS A 55 -8.52 -5.48 -27.34
C LYS A 55 -9.13 -4.39 -26.47
N ILE A 56 -8.40 -3.89 -25.46
CA ILE A 56 -8.95 -2.90 -24.54
C ILE A 56 -9.07 -1.54 -25.24
N ASP A 57 -10.24 -0.92 -25.16
CA ASP A 57 -10.42 0.47 -25.56
C ASP A 57 -10.01 1.41 -24.42
N LEU A 58 -9.67 2.64 -24.80
CA LEU A 58 -9.11 3.62 -23.87
C LEU A 58 -10.10 4.04 -22.76
N ASN A 59 -11.40 4.07 -23.06
CA ASN A 59 -12.44 4.40 -22.07
C ASN A 59 -12.60 3.28 -21.03
N SER A 60 -12.56 2.02 -21.48
CA SER A 60 -12.53 0.86 -20.60
C SER A 60 -11.29 0.85 -19.71
N ALA A 61 -10.12 1.20 -20.26
CA ALA A 61 -8.88 1.31 -19.47
C ALA A 61 -8.98 2.37 -18.37
N VAL A 62 -9.53 3.55 -18.66
CA VAL A 62 -9.77 4.61 -17.67
C VAL A 62 -10.76 4.14 -16.61
N THR A 63 -11.85 3.47 -17.01
CA THR A 63 -12.87 2.97 -16.08
C THR A 63 -12.31 1.90 -15.13
N LEU A 64 -11.45 1.00 -15.62
CA LEU A 64 -10.76 0.01 -14.78
C LEU A 64 -9.85 0.67 -13.74
N LEU A 65 -9.09 1.69 -14.12
CA LEU A 65 -8.22 2.42 -13.20
C LEU A 65 -9.02 3.22 -12.16
N ILE A 66 -10.16 3.82 -12.54
CA ILE A 66 -11.09 4.48 -11.60
C ILE A 66 -11.65 3.46 -10.60
N SER A 67 -12.10 2.29 -11.07
CA SER A 67 -12.61 1.23 -10.21
C SER A 67 -11.54 0.74 -9.21
N LEU A 68 -10.28 0.57 -9.65
CA LEU A 68 -9.18 0.20 -8.77
C LEU A 68 -8.90 1.29 -7.73
N LYS A 69 -8.93 2.57 -8.12
CA LYS A 69 -8.77 3.71 -7.22
C LYS A 69 -9.87 3.75 -6.16
N GLU A 70 -11.12 3.61 -6.54
CA GLU A 70 -12.27 3.58 -5.62
C GLU A 70 -12.16 2.42 -4.64
N PHE A 71 -11.79 1.23 -5.14
CA PHE A 71 -11.54 0.05 -4.32
C PHE A 71 -10.48 0.32 -3.24
N VAL A 72 -9.29 0.83 -3.62
CA VAL A 72 -8.23 1.10 -2.63
C VAL A 72 -8.59 2.26 -1.71
N SER A 73 -9.33 3.26 -2.19
CA SER A 73 -9.81 4.35 -1.35
C SER A 73 -10.75 3.87 -0.25
N ALA A 74 -11.58 2.85 -0.51
CA ALA A 74 -12.43 2.25 0.51
C ALA A 74 -11.61 1.56 1.62
N LYS A 75 -10.49 0.91 1.24
CA LYS A 75 -9.61 0.22 2.19
C LYS A 75 -8.97 1.13 3.24
N ARG A 76 -8.92 2.43 2.99
CA ARG A 76 -8.41 3.44 3.93
C ARG A 76 -9.15 3.43 5.27
N GLU A 77 -10.45 3.15 5.27
CA GLU A 77 -11.27 3.10 6.50
C GLU A 77 -11.37 1.69 7.10
N GLU A 78 -10.88 0.67 6.39
CA GLU A 78 -10.94 -0.74 6.80
C GLU A 78 -9.74 -1.17 7.68
N PHE A 79 -9.05 -0.23 8.32
CA PHE A 79 -7.91 -0.56 9.17
C PHE A 79 -8.23 -1.63 10.23
N GLU A 80 -9.40 -1.52 10.86
CA GLU A 80 -9.81 -2.47 11.91
C GLU A 80 -10.06 -3.88 11.36
N HIS A 81 -10.53 -3.99 10.10
CA HIS A 81 -10.69 -5.27 9.43
C HIS A 81 -9.35 -5.97 9.25
N TYR A 82 -8.34 -5.25 8.75
CA TYR A 82 -6.99 -5.81 8.59
C TYR A 82 -6.30 -6.10 9.92
N ARG A 83 -6.60 -5.32 10.97
CA ARG A 83 -6.13 -5.59 12.33
C ARG A 83 -6.59 -6.97 12.80
N VAL A 84 -7.89 -7.26 12.69
CA VAL A 84 -8.46 -8.55 13.10
C VAL A 84 -7.87 -9.71 12.30
N ILE A 85 -7.68 -9.56 10.99
CA ILE A 85 -7.04 -10.59 10.17
C ILE A 85 -5.58 -10.78 10.60
N GLY A 86 -4.84 -9.70 10.80
CA GLY A 86 -3.44 -9.75 11.27
C GLY A 86 -3.30 -10.46 12.61
N GLU A 87 -4.21 -10.22 13.56
CA GLU A 87 -4.27 -10.91 14.85
C GLU A 87 -4.52 -12.41 14.66
N ALA A 88 -5.45 -12.78 13.76
CA ALA A 88 -5.77 -14.18 13.48
C ALA A 88 -4.59 -14.94 12.82
N VAL A 89 -3.85 -14.28 11.92
CA VAL A 89 -2.71 -14.88 11.20
C VAL A 89 -1.48 -15.02 12.10
N THR A 90 -1.20 -14.02 12.95
CA THR A 90 0.04 -13.97 13.73
C THR A 90 -0.11 -14.48 15.17
N GLY A 91 -1.35 -14.56 15.67
CA GLY A 91 -1.64 -14.88 17.07
C GLY A 91 -1.22 -13.78 18.07
N LYS A 92 -0.79 -12.60 17.58
CA LYS A 92 -0.37 -11.47 18.42
C LYS A 92 -1.42 -10.36 18.36
N SER A 93 -1.77 -9.78 19.52
CA SER A 93 -2.69 -8.63 19.62
C SER A 93 -1.98 -7.31 19.92
N GLU A 94 -0.72 -7.38 20.36
CA GLU A 94 0.07 -6.20 20.71
C GLU A 94 0.94 -5.74 19.55
N PHE A 95 0.97 -4.43 19.34
CA PHE A 95 1.92 -3.79 18.43
C PHE A 95 3.31 -3.79 19.04
N THR A 96 4.33 -3.95 18.19
CA THR A 96 5.73 -3.92 18.56
C THR A 96 6.09 -2.55 19.12
N ALA A 97 6.45 -2.50 20.41
CA ALA A 97 6.82 -1.25 21.05
C ALA A 97 8.06 -0.66 20.38
N VAL A 98 7.92 0.50 19.73
CA VAL A 98 9.07 1.26 19.23
C VAL A 98 9.88 1.73 20.44
N ARG A 99 11.07 1.15 20.62
CA ARG A 99 11.97 1.52 21.71
C ARG A 99 12.53 2.91 21.44
N ARG A 100 11.80 3.96 21.83
CA ARG A 100 12.28 5.34 21.75
C ARG A 100 13.48 5.49 22.68
N ARG A 101 14.67 5.64 22.09
CA ARG A 101 15.90 5.90 22.84
C ARG A 101 15.69 7.22 23.58
N ARG A 102 15.77 7.19 24.91
CA ARG A 102 15.65 8.42 25.71
C ARG A 102 16.72 9.41 25.21
N PRO A 103 16.33 10.65 24.86
CA PRO A 103 17.30 11.66 24.49
C PRO A 103 18.34 11.78 25.60
N SER A 104 19.61 11.79 25.22
CA SER A 104 20.68 12.04 26.19
C SER A 104 20.41 13.39 26.84
N VAL A 105 20.26 13.41 28.17
CA VAL A 105 20.02 14.63 28.97
C VAL A 105 21.04 15.73 28.65
N ARG A 106 22.27 15.35 28.27
CA ARG A 106 23.34 16.29 27.87
C ARG A 106 23.20 16.90 26.47
N ARG A 107 22.33 16.35 25.60
CA ARG A 107 22.14 16.79 24.20
C ARG A 107 20.80 17.51 23.99
N THR A 108 19.97 17.62 25.02
CA THR A 108 18.72 18.36 24.97
C THR A 108 19.02 19.83 25.22
N PRO A 109 18.79 20.75 24.26
CA PRO A 109 18.94 22.17 24.50
C PRO A 109 18.05 22.60 25.67
N LEU A 110 18.59 23.42 26.57
CA LEU A 110 17.81 24.07 27.63
C LEU A 110 16.83 25.04 26.96
N ASP A 111 15.55 24.66 27.01
CA ASP A 111 14.39 25.54 26.82
C ASP A 111 14.32 26.33 25.50
N TYR A 112 14.05 25.62 24.41
CA TYR A 112 13.45 26.23 23.23
C TYR A 112 12.15 25.51 22.89
N GLY A 113 11.03 26.02 23.38
CA GLY A 113 9.70 25.99 22.76
C GLY A 113 9.31 24.71 22.00
N THR A 114 9.74 23.55 22.46
CA THR A 114 9.48 22.29 21.76
C THR A 114 8.06 21.95 22.11
N THR A 115 7.14 22.21 21.18
CA THR A 115 5.78 21.71 21.28
C THR A 115 5.88 20.21 21.58
N PRO A 116 5.25 19.72 22.67
CA PRO A 116 5.30 18.31 22.97
C PRO A 116 4.76 17.57 21.74
N GLU A 117 5.57 16.66 21.19
CA GLU A 117 5.13 15.78 20.10
C GLU A 117 3.75 15.25 20.46
N ALA A 118 2.78 15.35 19.55
CA ALA A 118 1.46 14.80 19.75
C ALA A 118 1.61 13.29 20.01
N ARG A 119 1.51 12.90 21.28
CA ARG A 119 1.62 11.50 21.68
C ARG A 119 0.29 10.85 21.37
N PHE A 120 0.32 9.81 20.54
CA PHE A 120 -0.85 8.96 20.37
C PHE A 120 -1.14 8.22 21.68
N SER A 121 -2.40 8.19 22.07
CA SER A 121 -2.84 7.51 23.29
C SER A 121 -2.81 5.98 23.16
N SER A 122 -2.78 5.44 21.94
CA SER A 122 -2.74 4.01 21.67
C SER A 122 -1.73 3.65 20.57
N PRO A 123 -0.98 2.54 20.72
CA PRO A 123 -0.08 2.02 19.67
C PRO A 123 -0.80 1.73 18.35
N SER A 124 -2.06 1.28 18.43
CA SER A 124 -2.92 1.05 17.26
C SER A 124 -3.18 2.34 16.47
N GLY A 125 -3.49 3.45 17.16
CA GLY A 125 -3.67 4.74 16.52
C GLY A 125 -2.37 5.28 15.91
N GLU A 126 -1.24 5.11 16.60
CA GLU A 126 0.08 5.48 16.08
C GLU A 126 0.41 4.71 14.80
N PHE A 127 0.20 3.38 14.79
CA PHE A 127 0.44 2.57 13.62
C PHE A 127 -0.50 2.93 12.45
N ARG A 128 -1.80 3.12 12.73
CA ARG A 128 -2.78 3.53 11.72
C ARG A 128 -2.35 4.82 11.03
N VAL A 129 -2.03 5.86 11.81
CA VAL A 129 -1.74 7.20 11.28
C VAL A 129 -0.36 7.28 10.64
N ASN A 130 0.66 6.65 11.22
CA ASN A 130 2.04 6.80 10.75
C ASN A 130 2.45 5.78 9.68
N ASN A 131 1.76 4.64 9.57
CA ASN A 131 2.17 3.55 8.68
C ASN A 131 1.05 3.16 7.71
N PHE A 132 -0.13 2.80 8.22
CA PHE A 132 -1.22 2.29 7.37
C PHE A 132 -1.76 3.35 6.41
N LEU A 133 -2.16 4.52 6.91
CA LEU A 133 -2.70 5.60 6.06
C LEU A 133 -1.69 6.08 5.02
N PRO A 134 -0.40 6.35 5.36
CA PRO A 134 0.60 6.71 4.37
C PRO A 134 0.82 5.65 3.29
N ALA A 135 0.75 4.36 3.62
CA ALA A 135 0.87 3.29 2.64
C ALA A 135 -0.28 3.32 1.61
N VAL A 136 -1.53 3.48 2.09
CA VAL A 136 -2.71 3.63 1.23
C VAL A 136 -2.60 4.89 0.37
N ASP A 137 -2.30 6.03 1.00
CA ASP A 137 -2.25 7.33 0.35
C ASP A 137 -1.13 7.37 -0.73
N GLN A 138 0.01 6.72 -0.47
CA GLN A 138 1.10 6.58 -1.45
C GLN A 138 0.69 5.73 -2.65
N PHE A 139 -0.02 4.62 -2.43
CA PHE A 139 -0.53 3.79 -3.51
C PHE A 139 -1.54 4.57 -4.37
N LEU A 140 -2.49 5.27 -3.73
CA LEU A 140 -3.46 6.14 -4.41
C LEU A 140 -2.78 7.25 -5.20
N ALA A 141 -1.71 7.87 -4.68
CA ALA A 141 -0.94 8.88 -5.40
C ALA A 141 -0.33 8.31 -6.69
N SER A 142 0.24 7.11 -6.63
CA SER A 142 0.79 6.43 -7.81
C SER A 142 -0.28 6.04 -8.84
N LEU A 143 -1.46 5.61 -8.37
CA LEU A 143 -2.60 5.32 -9.24
C LEU A 143 -3.11 6.58 -9.95
N ASN A 144 -3.23 7.70 -9.23
CA ASN A 144 -3.66 8.97 -9.82
C ASN A 144 -2.67 9.46 -10.89
N GLN A 145 -1.36 9.30 -10.66
CA GLN A 145 -0.36 9.62 -11.67
C GLN A 145 -0.55 8.77 -12.94
N ARG A 146 -0.81 7.47 -12.78
CA ARG A 146 -1.07 6.58 -13.91
C ARG A 146 -2.38 6.96 -14.61
N LEU A 147 -3.45 7.18 -13.87
CA LEU A 147 -4.76 7.59 -14.40
C LEU A 147 -4.64 8.86 -15.25
N GLY A 148 -3.94 9.89 -14.75
CA GLY A 148 -3.76 11.15 -15.47
C GLY A 148 -3.09 10.98 -16.83
N ALA A 149 -2.15 10.04 -16.96
CA ALA A 149 -1.53 9.72 -18.25
C ALA A 149 -2.53 9.09 -19.25
N TYR A 150 -3.44 8.23 -18.77
CA TYR A 150 -4.49 7.63 -19.61
C TYR A 150 -5.58 8.65 -19.97
N GLU A 151 -5.94 9.56 -19.07
CA GLU A 151 -6.86 10.67 -19.34
C GLU A 151 -6.30 11.63 -20.39
N GLU A 152 -5.00 11.98 -20.31
CA GLU A 152 -4.33 12.81 -21.31
C GLU A 152 -4.32 12.13 -22.69
N LEU A 153 -4.03 10.82 -22.73
CA LEU A 153 -4.12 10.04 -23.96
C LEU A 153 -5.56 10.01 -24.49
N SER A 154 -6.56 9.84 -23.62
CA SER A 154 -7.97 9.83 -24.01
C SER A 154 -8.42 11.17 -24.57
N SER A 155 -7.96 12.28 -23.99
CA SER A 155 -8.23 13.61 -24.51
C SER A 155 -7.60 13.84 -25.89
N ARG A 156 -6.40 13.32 -26.14
CA ARG A 156 -5.68 13.52 -27.41
C ARG A 156 -6.11 12.57 -28.52
N PHE A 157 -6.42 11.33 -28.17
CA PHE A 157 -6.63 10.24 -29.12
C PHE A 157 -8.05 9.63 -29.06
N GLY A 158 -8.93 10.12 -28.18
CA GLY A 158 -10.32 9.65 -28.08
C GLY A 158 -11.09 9.77 -29.39
N VAL A 159 -10.75 10.78 -30.20
CA VAL A 159 -11.30 10.99 -31.55
C VAL A 159 -11.07 9.78 -32.47
N PHE A 160 -9.93 9.07 -32.34
CA PHE A 160 -9.67 7.88 -33.15
C PHE A 160 -10.54 6.68 -32.77
N GLY A 161 -11.01 6.63 -31.52
CA GLY A 161 -12.01 5.66 -31.10
C GLY A 161 -13.39 5.94 -31.72
N GLU A 162 -13.74 7.22 -31.88
CA GLU A 162 -15.00 7.66 -32.51
C GLU A 162 -14.99 7.43 -34.03
N ILE A 163 -13.82 7.52 -34.69
CA ILE A 163 -13.69 7.29 -36.14
C ILE A 163 -14.07 5.86 -36.55
N GLY A 164 -13.89 4.86 -35.68
CA GLY A 164 -14.35 3.49 -35.95
C GLY A 164 -15.87 3.29 -35.86
N VAL A 165 -16.59 4.28 -35.30
CA VAL A 165 -18.06 4.29 -35.14
C VAL A 165 -18.74 5.14 -36.22
N LEU A 166 -18.00 6.01 -36.89
CA LEU A 166 -18.50 6.79 -38.03
C LEU A 166 -18.69 5.86 -39.24
N ASP A 167 -19.95 5.59 -39.57
CA ASP A 167 -20.31 4.85 -40.78
C ASP A 167 -19.92 5.67 -42.03
N ALA A 168 -19.69 5.00 -43.16
CA ALA A 168 -19.18 5.62 -44.40
C ALA A 168 -20.07 6.75 -44.96
N GLU A 169 -21.30 6.88 -44.45
CA GLU A 169 -22.24 7.96 -44.76
C GLU A 169 -21.81 9.32 -44.16
N ASP A 170 -21.08 9.35 -43.04
CA ASP A 170 -20.61 10.59 -42.41
C ASP A 170 -19.34 11.15 -43.09
N MET A 171 -18.53 10.30 -43.73
CA MET A 171 -17.35 10.72 -44.49
C MET A 171 -17.67 11.29 -45.89
N LYS A 172 -18.91 11.19 -46.36
CA LYS A 172 -19.32 11.73 -47.67
C LYS A 172 -19.80 13.17 -47.64
N LYS A 173 -19.88 13.80 -46.46
CA LYS A 173 -20.58 15.08 -46.31
C LYS A 173 -19.72 16.31 -45.98
N ASN A 174 -18.40 16.21 -45.92
CA ASN A 174 -17.50 17.38 -45.90
C ASN A 174 -16.14 17.08 -46.53
#